data_AF-A0A7S3LHU1-F1
#
_entry.id   AF-A0A7S3LHU1-F1
#
_cell.length_a   1.000
_cell.length_b   1.000
_cell.length_c   1.000
_cell.angle_alpha   90.00
_cell.angle_beta   90.00
_cell.angle_gamma   90.00
#
_symmetry.space_group_name_H-M   'P 1'
#
loop_
_entity.id
_entity.type
_entity.pdbx_description
1 polymer ?
#
loop_
_entity_poly.entity_id
_entity_poly.type
_entity_poly.pdbx_seq_one_letter_code
_entity_poly.pdbx_strand_id
1 'polypeptide(L)'
;RIKSQPCRAPPLRWPLMMMMMRRQNKSIFEGRWGWKACLATAIIRMTTIYQRYEILHCHRNAKLYLILGISIASSFVGTFLCWHLSSYTEPRRQAWLEGVVLDQPSNATKQFTRRHHRTLATTSRLNVSLIDVDWKELTAEEKKAKASQLWELTMAEFFQSSPPVDFAFSIDTRIYFIHVGKAGGSSLYEKLGLQNFQLQKRNIVLNCHMEGRKTFDECLTQTMGESPTRLFRATVGHRHLAATRYTKQATRWLKNNGTNTLLFTVRNPTARAVSAFNFHYQVLETTGKLSKTPFYNCFGSIEELAQAGGDYNVWLSLSPKCQNLARGFLKGENSFPGRHMFASFSYYVGLAWVPNRAVAAVRTEYLAQDMRNLEQKLGGDPDKLGEFQKEAKSKTFTINSGLSPEGKRSVCCWIVEEIPVFEKIVMLSENFDHKEKVSYIRNSRQDCGIDVSTHGNDDSGILTFSWKKWHQETCPPHVPLKDWFNRLF
;
A
#
# COMPACT_ATOMS: atom_id res chain seq x y z
N ARG A 1 27.08 33.55 35.49
CA ARG A 1 27.52 34.72 34.68
C ARG A 1 28.15 34.23 33.38
N ILE A 2 27.36 33.92 32.35
CA ILE A 2 27.78 34.07 30.94
C ILE A 2 26.51 34.51 30.22
N LYS A 3 26.46 35.80 29.83
CA LYS A 3 25.37 36.37 29.04
C LYS A 3 25.56 35.91 27.59
N SER A 4 24.51 35.39 26.96
CA SER A 4 24.45 35.15 25.51
C SER A 4 24.52 36.50 24.78
N GLN A 5 25.58 36.73 24.00
CA GLN A 5 25.61 37.84 23.05
C GLN A 5 24.88 37.44 21.75
N PRO A 6 24.04 38.32 21.17
CA PRO A 6 23.45 38.08 19.86
C PRO A 6 24.48 38.32 18.75
N CYS A 7 24.59 37.38 17.81
CA CYS A 7 25.38 37.53 16.59
C CYS A 7 24.83 38.70 15.76
N ARG A 8 25.63 39.77 15.58
CA ARG A 8 25.37 40.81 14.58
C ARG A 8 26.11 40.44 13.29
N ALA A 9 25.37 40.28 12.20
CA ALA A 9 25.94 40.16 10.86
C ALA A 9 26.52 41.51 10.40
N PRO A 10 27.67 41.54 9.68
CA PRO A 10 28.19 42.77 9.09
C PRO A 10 27.36 43.20 7.88
N PRO A 11 27.32 44.51 7.54
CA PRO A 11 26.54 44.99 6.41
C PRO A 11 27.15 44.56 5.07
N LEU A 12 26.29 44.10 4.17
CA LEU A 12 26.62 43.70 2.81
C LEU A 12 27.24 44.85 1.99
N ARG A 13 28.44 44.66 1.45
CA ARG A 13 29.00 45.51 0.37
C ARG A 13 28.83 44.80 -0.98
N TRP A 14 27.77 45.13 -1.70
CA TRP A 14 27.45 44.65 -3.06
C TRP A 14 28.23 45.23 -4.27
N PRO A 15 29.11 46.27 -4.22
CA PRO A 15 29.55 46.89 -5.48
C PRO A 15 30.66 46.13 -6.25
N LEU A 16 31.43 45.23 -5.64
CA LEU A 16 32.58 44.63 -6.34
C LEU A 16 32.20 43.52 -7.34
N MET A 17 31.14 42.75 -7.06
CA MET A 17 30.77 41.59 -7.89
C MET A 17 30.03 41.99 -9.18
N MET A 18 29.34 43.14 -9.17
CA MET A 18 28.68 43.71 -10.36
C MET A 18 29.69 44.40 -11.30
N MET A 19 30.83 44.88 -10.81
CA MET A 19 31.85 45.52 -11.64
C MET A 19 32.65 44.53 -12.48
N MET A 20 32.87 43.30 -12.00
CA MET A 20 33.56 42.26 -12.78
C MET A 20 32.71 41.68 -13.92
N MET A 21 31.38 41.74 -13.84
CA MET A 21 30.49 41.22 -14.89
C MET A 21 30.20 42.20 -16.04
N ARG A 22 30.63 43.47 -15.94
CA ARG A 22 30.39 44.49 -16.98
C ARG A 22 31.48 44.61 -18.05
N ARG A 23 32.58 43.83 -17.95
CA ARG A 23 33.78 44.03 -18.80
C ARG A 23 34.20 42.86 -19.71
N GLN A 24 33.32 41.90 -19.98
CA GLN A 24 33.54 40.94 -21.07
C GLN A 24 32.34 40.86 -22.02
N ASN A 25 32.63 41.21 -23.28
CA ASN A 25 31.94 40.88 -24.53
C ASN A 25 30.51 41.39 -24.77
N LYS A 26 30.48 42.57 -25.40
CA LYS A 26 29.60 42.91 -26.51
C LYS A 26 29.98 42.07 -27.74
N SER A 27 29.14 41.11 -28.09
CA SER A 27 28.85 40.59 -29.45
C SER A 27 28.50 39.09 -29.34
N ILE A 28 27.58 38.65 -30.18
CA ILE A 28 26.94 37.32 -30.22
C ILE A 28 25.76 37.18 -29.25
N PHE A 29 24.60 37.70 -29.66
CA PHE A 29 23.32 37.43 -29.00
C PHE A 29 22.18 37.31 -29.99
N GLU A 30 22.03 36.14 -30.58
CA GLU A 30 20.70 35.61 -30.96
C GLU A 30 20.71 34.08 -30.72
N GLY A 31 19.72 33.57 -29.98
CA GLY A 31 19.31 32.17 -30.11
C GLY A 31 19.75 31.10 -29.08
N ARG A 32 20.06 31.40 -27.81
CA ARG A 32 20.27 30.31 -26.81
C ARG A 32 19.59 30.55 -25.46
N TRP A 33 18.46 29.88 -25.24
CA TRP A 33 17.75 29.80 -23.95
C TRP A 33 18.47 28.92 -22.90
N GLY A 34 19.33 27.99 -23.34
CA GLY A 34 19.97 27.00 -22.47
C GLY A 34 20.94 27.59 -21.44
N TRP A 35 21.77 28.58 -21.81
CA TRP A 35 22.79 29.09 -20.89
C TRP A 35 22.19 29.94 -19.75
N LYS A 36 21.09 30.67 -20.02
CA LYS A 36 20.38 31.45 -19.00
C LYS A 36 19.76 30.54 -17.93
N ALA A 37 19.20 29.40 -18.33
CA ALA A 37 18.65 28.41 -17.41
C ALA A 37 19.73 27.74 -16.54
N CYS A 38 20.88 27.43 -17.12
CA CYS A 38 22.03 26.88 -16.39
C CYS A 38 22.61 27.91 -15.40
N LEU A 39 22.75 29.17 -15.82
CA LEU A 39 23.25 30.24 -14.95
C LEU A 39 22.28 30.54 -13.80
N ALA A 40 20.97 30.59 -14.06
CA ALA A 40 19.96 30.77 -13.01
C ALA A 40 20.01 29.61 -11.99
N THR A 41 20.16 28.37 -12.46
CA THR A 41 20.27 27.20 -11.59
C THR A 41 21.54 27.23 -10.74
N ALA A 42 22.67 27.66 -11.31
CA ALA A 42 23.93 27.83 -10.59
C ALA A 42 23.83 28.91 -9.50
N ILE A 43 23.22 30.06 -9.82
CA ILE A 43 23.01 31.16 -8.86
C ILE A 43 22.11 30.72 -7.69
N ILE A 44 21.00 30.04 -7.97
CA ILE A 44 20.09 29.53 -6.93
C ILE A 44 20.81 28.55 -6.01
N ARG A 45 21.61 27.63 -6.57
CA ARG A 45 22.36 26.64 -5.79
C ARG A 45 23.45 27.30 -4.94
N MET A 46 24.20 28.25 -5.48
CA MET A 46 25.23 28.98 -4.74
C MET A 46 24.63 29.81 -3.60
N THR A 47 23.48 30.44 -3.82
CA THR A 47 22.76 31.20 -2.78
C THR A 47 22.27 30.28 -1.67
N THR A 48 21.76 29.09 -2.02
CA THR A 48 21.31 28.08 -1.04
C THR A 48 22.49 27.51 -0.23
N ILE A 49 23.63 27.28 -0.88
CA ILE A 49 24.88 26.83 -0.22
C ILE A 49 25.37 27.90 0.76
N TYR A 50 25.36 29.17 0.37
CA TYR A 50 25.78 30.29 1.21
C TYR A 50 24.87 30.44 2.45
N GLN A 51 23.56 30.38 2.29
CA GLN A 51 22.61 30.40 3.41
C GLN A 51 22.84 29.25 4.40
N ARG A 52 23.18 28.05 3.89
CA ARG A 52 23.52 26.91 4.74
C ARG A 52 24.88 27.08 5.43
N TYR A 53 25.86 27.71 4.77
CA TYR A 53 27.15 28.01 5.38
C TYR A 53 27.00 28.95 6.58
N GLU A 54 26.19 30.01 6.49
CA GLU A 54 25.97 30.94 7.61
C GLU A 54 25.33 30.25 8.84
N ILE A 55 24.34 29.40 8.61
CA ILE A 55 23.69 28.62 9.68
C ILE A 55 24.70 27.68 10.35
N LEU A 56 25.58 27.05 9.57
CA LEU A 56 26.56 26.10 10.08
C LEU A 56 27.73 26.76 10.80
N HIS A 57 28.12 27.98 10.39
CA HIS A 57 29.19 28.72 11.02
C HIS A 57 28.86 29.14 12.45
N CYS A 58 27.58 29.37 12.76
CA CYS A 58 27.10 29.61 14.12
C CYS A 58 27.17 28.38 15.03
N HIS A 59 27.16 27.16 14.48
CA HIS A 59 27.06 25.92 15.27
C HIS A 59 28.37 25.11 15.38
N ARG A 60 29.50 25.58 14.81
CA ARG A 60 30.86 24.98 14.89
C ARG A 60 30.89 23.44 14.79
N ASN A 61 30.12 22.85 13.87
CA ASN A 61 29.98 21.40 13.78
C ASN A 61 30.73 20.83 12.57
N ALA A 62 31.91 20.23 12.82
CA ALA A 62 32.84 19.75 11.78
C ALA A 62 32.23 18.73 10.79
N LYS A 63 31.28 17.88 11.24
CA LYS A 63 30.62 16.90 10.37
C LYS A 63 29.74 17.57 9.30
N LEU A 64 29.18 18.73 9.60
CA LEU A 64 28.33 19.45 8.65
C LEU A 64 29.14 20.23 7.61
N TYR A 65 30.36 20.67 7.95
CA TYR A 65 31.29 21.25 6.98
C TYR A 65 31.72 20.26 5.90
N LEU A 66 31.91 18.97 6.26
CA LEU A 66 32.21 17.92 5.30
C LEU A 66 31.06 17.69 4.32
N ILE A 67 29.81 17.65 4.81
CA ILE A 67 28.61 17.51 3.99
C ILE A 67 28.43 18.72 3.04
N LEU A 68 28.74 19.92 3.53
CA LEU A 68 28.71 21.13 2.71
C LEU A 68 29.80 21.11 1.63
N GLY A 69 31.01 20.66 1.95
CA GLY A 69 32.09 20.49 0.98
C GLY A 69 31.75 19.52 -0.15
N ILE A 70 31.12 18.38 0.19
CA ILE A 70 30.63 17.41 -0.80
C ILE A 70 29.52 18.02 -1.67
N SER A 71 28.63 18.82 -1.08
CA SER A 71 27.54 19.50 -1.80
C SER A 71 28.07 20.55 -2.78
N ILE A 72 29.11 21.28 -2.40
CA ILE A 72 29.81 22.25 -3.27
C ILE A 72 30.48 21.51 -4.44
N ALA A 73 31.28 20.47 -4.15
CA ALA A 73 31.96 19.70 -5.19
C ALA A 73 30.98 19.09 -6.21
N SER A 74 29.86 18.51 -5.74
CA SER A 74 28.82 17.96 -6.63
C SER A 74 28.15 19.01 -7.52
N SER A 75 28.03 20.26 -7.04
CA SER A 75 27.46 21.36 -7.81
C SER A 75 28.41 21.87 -8.90
N PHE A 76 29.72 21.87 -8.63
CA PHE A 76 30.73 22.17 -9.64
C PHE A 76 30.77 21.11 -10.74
N VAL A 77 30.72 19.82 -10.38
CA VAL A 77 30.66 18.71 -11.35
C VAL A 77 29.40 18.80 -12.23
N GLY A 78 28.24 19.08 -11.64
CA GLY A 78 26.99 19.25 -12.40
C GLY A 78 27.02 20.45 -13.36
N THR A 79 27.62 21.56 -12.94
CA THR A 79 27.74 22.77 -13.78
C THR A 79 28.75 22.54 -14.92
N PHE A 80 29.87 21.86 -14.64
CA PHE A 80 30.87 21.49 -15.64
C PHE A 80 30.30 20.51 -16.68
N LEU A 81 29.55 19.48 -16.26
CA LEU A 81 28.85 18.57 -17.16
C LEU A 81 27.82 19.28 -18.02
N CYS A 82 27.07 20.24 -17.45
CA CYS A 82 26.07 21.00 -18.21
C CYS A 82 26.73 21.92 -19.24
N TRP A 83 27.85 22.55 -18.89
CA TRP A 83 28.66 23.35 -19.81
C TRP A 83 29.25 22.48 -20.93
N HIS A 84 29.84 21.33 -20.59
CA HIS A 84 30.44 20.41 -21.55
C HIS A 84 29.40 19.82 -22.53
N LEU A 85 28.20 19.49 -22.04
CA LEU A 85 27.09 19.02 -22.88
C LEU A 85 26.48 20.11 -23.76
N SER A 86 26.63 21.38 -23.40
CA SER A 86 26.19 22.53 -24.21
C SER A 86 27.19 22.92 -25.31
N SER A 87 28.41 22.38 -25.27
CA SER A 87 29.48 22.65 -26.24
C SER A 87 29.57 21.66 -27.41
N TYR A 88 28.76 20.59 -27.43
CA TYR A 88 28.71 19.67 -28.57
C TYR A 88 27.84 20.22 -29.72
N THR A 89 28.28 20.00 -30.96
CA THR A 89 27.51 20.31 -32.18
C THR A 89 26.37 19.30 -32.38
N GLU A 90 25.26 19.77 -32.95
CA GLU A 90 24.00 19.05 -33.16
C GLU A 90 24.14 17.59 -33.67
N PRO A 91 25.03 17.26 -34.63
CA PRO A 91 25.11 15.90 -35.17
C PRO A 91 25.58 14.84 -34.16
N ARG A 92 26.42 15.20 -33.18
CA ARG A 92 26.87 14.26 -32.12
C ARG A 92 25.84 14.08 -31.02
N ARG A 93 24.89 15.01 -30.91
CA ARG A 93 23.79 14.94 -29.93
C ARG A 93 22.69 13.98 -30.39
N GLN A 94 22.41 13.94 -31.70
CA GLN A 94 21.45 13.00 -32.32
C GLN A 94 21.98 11.56 -32.35
N ALA A 95 23.25 11.32 -32.69
CA ALA A 95 23.83 9.98 -32.70
C ALA A 95 23.82 9.29 -31.32
N TRP A 96 23.85 10.06 -30.22
CA TRP A 96 23.73 9.53 -28.87
C TRP A 96 22.28 9.25 -28.46
N LEU A 97 21.31 10.00 -29.00
CA LEU A 97 19.88 9.83 -28.73
C LEU A 97 19.26 8.68 -29.56
N GLU A 98 19.78 8.43 -30.76
CA GLU A 98 19.25 7.43 -31.69
C GLU A 98 19.76 6.00 -31.40
N GLY A 99 20.86 5.85 -30.66
CA GLY A 99 21.38 4.54 -30.22
C GLY A 99 20.60 3.84 -29.08
N VAL A 100 19.49 4.43 -28.61
CA VAL A 100 18.73 3.95 -27.43
C VAL A 100 17.36 3.36 -27.79
N VAL A 101 16.97 3.34 -29.06
CA VAL A 101 15.62 2.91 -29.47
C VAL A 101 15.66 1.76 -30.46
N LEU A 102 15.87 0.53 -29.97
CA LEU A 102 15.24 -0.68 -30.51
C LEU A 102 15.01 -1.71 -29.37
N ASP A 103 13.76 -2.15 -29.25
CA ASP A 103 13.17 -3.23 -28.43
C ASP A 103 13.45 -3.31 -26.92
N GLN A 104 12.57 -2.66 -26.14
CA GLN A 104 12.31 -3.01 -24.74
C GLN A 104 10.82 -2.86 -24.41
N PRO A 105 10.14 -3.90 -23.86
CA PRO A 105 8.80 -3.74 -23.32
C PRO A 105 8.83 -2.84 -22.08
N SER A 106 7.75 -2.06 -21.89
CA SER A 106 7.66 -0.95 -20.94
C SER A 106 8.19 -1.27 -19.52
N ASN A 107 8.95 -0.32 -18.96
CA ASN A 107 9.62 -0.41 -17.64
C ASN A 107 8.69 -0.62 -16.44
N ALA A 108 7.36 -0.52 -16.62
CA ALA A 108 6.38 -0.78 -15.58
C ALA A 108 6.31 -2.28 -15.21
N THR A 109 6.50 -3.18 -16.17
CA THR A 109 6.45 -4.63 -15.95
C THR A 109 7.75 -5.16 -15.33
N LYS A 110 8.91 -4.58 -15.69
CA LYS A 110 10.23 -5.01 -15.18
C LYS A 110 10.50 -4.61 -13.72
N GLN A 111 9.90 -3.52 -13.22
CA GLN A 111 10.00 -3.15 -11.81
C GLN A 111 9.14 -4.02 -10.88
N PHE A 112 8.11 -4.69 -11.41
CA PHE A 112 7.19 -5.51 -10.63
C PHE A 112 7.78 -6.88 -10.31
N THR A 113 8.37 -7.56 -11.29
CA THR A 113 8.98 -8.90 -11.10
C THR A 113 10.11 -8.85 -10.07
N ARG A 114 10.98 -7.83 -10.08
CA ARG A 114 12.13 -7.74 -9.15
C ARG A 114 11.76 -7.58 -7.67
N ARG A 115 10.55 -7.10 -7.32
CA ARG A 115 10.19 -6.75 -5.92
C ARG A 115 9.58 -7.90 -5.10
N HIS A 116 9.09 -8.97 -5.73
CA HIS A 116 8.49 -10.11 -5.01
C HIS A 116 9.52 -11.16 -4.51
N HIS A 117 10.79 -11.08 -4.90
CA HIS A 117 11.68 -12.25 -4.93
C HIS A 117 12.42 -12.73 -3.67
N ARG A 118 12.29 -12.17 -2.45
CA ARG A 118 13.14 -12.67 -1.32
C ARG A 118 12.55 -12.55 0.08
N THR A 119 11.38 -13.12 0.37
CA THR A 119 10.85 -13.11 1.75
C THR A 119 10.05 -14.36 2.14
N LEU A 120 10.63 -15.55 2.02
CA LEU A 120 10.07 -16.77 2.62
C LEU A 120 11.21 -17.61 3.19
N ALA A 121 11.28 -17.68 4.52
CA ALA A 121 12.02 -18.67 5.28
C ALA A 121 11.35 -18.76 6.66
N THR A 122 11.13 -20.01 7.09
CA THR A 122 10.68 -20.51 8.41
C THR A 122 9.25 -20.22 8.91
N THR A 123 8.29 -21.12 8.61
CA THR A 123 7.72 -22.18 9.50
C THR A 123 6.23 -22.49 9.23
N SER A 124 5.97 -23.69 8.71
CA SER A 124 4.93 -24.66 9.10
C SER A 124 5.32 -25.99 8.44
N ARG A 125 4.73 -27.13 8.80
CA ARG A 125 5.04 -28.46 8.21
C ARG A 125 4.52 -28.60 6.75
N LEU A 126 4.82 -27.62 5.90
CA LEU A 126 4.71 -27.71 4.44
C LEU A 126 6.08 -28.05 3.87
N ASN A 127 6.09 -28.80 2.75
CA ASN A 127 7.28 -29.26 2.03
C ASN A 127 8.43 -28.24 2.08
N VAL A 128 9.39 -28.48 2.99
CA VAL A 128 10.55 -27.61 3.26
C VAL A 128 11.33 -27.31 1.97
N SER A 129 11.23 -28.20 0.98
CA SER A 129 11.85 -28.11 -0.33
C SER A 129 11.42 -26.91 -1.21
N LEU A 130 10.25 -26.29 -0.98
CA LEU A 130 9.80 -25.14 -1.79
C LEU A 130 10.24 -23.78 -1.23
N ILE A 131 10.67 -23.72 0.03
CA ILE A 131 11.01 -22.47 0.74
C ILE A 131 12.52 -22.20 0.68
N ASP A 132 13.36 -23.24 0.71
CA ASP A 132 14.83 -23.14 0.65
C ASP A 132 15.38 -23.03 -0.77
N VAL A 133 14.74 -22.19 -1.56
CA VAL A 133 15.03 -22.12 -3.00
C VAL A 133 15.88 -20.91 -3.24
N ASP A 134 17.05 -21.11 -3.84
CA ASP A 134 17.85 -19.97 -4.26
C ASP A 134 17.17 -19.30 -5.47
N TRP A 135 16.32 -18.33 -5.15
CA TRP A 135 15.66 -17.47 -6.12
C TRP A 135 16.65 -16.73 -7.03
N LYS A 136 17.95 -16.72 -6.79
CA LYS A 136 18.92 -16.14 -7.73
C LYS A 136 19.08 -16.99 -8.99
N GLU A 137 18.98 -18.30 -8.87
CA GLU A 137 19.30 -19.25 -9.95
C GLU A 137 18.12 -19.50 -10.89
N LEU A 138 16.90 -19.20 -10.45
CA LEU A 138 15.70 -19.39 -11.27
C LEU A 138 15.53 -18.30 -12.35
N THR A 139 15.05 -18.71 -13.52
CA THR A 139 14.54 -17.84 -14.59
C THR A 139 13.30 -17.06 -14.12
N ALA A 140 12.88 -16.02 -14.88
CA ALA A 140 11.69 -15.24 -14.51
C ALA A 140 10.41 -16.09 -14.51
N GLU A 141 10.34 -17.02 -15.45
CA GLU A 141 9.25 -17.97 -15.66
C GLU A 141 9.17 -18.97 -14.51
N GLU A 142 10.29 -19.58 -14.12
CA GLU A 142 10.36 -20.48 -12.97
C GLU A 142 10.01 -19.76 -11.67
N LYS A 143 10.49 -18.52 -11.50
CA LYS A 143 10.13 -17.72 -10.33
C LYS A 143 8.63 -17.44 -10.29
N LYS A 144 8.02 -17.14 -11.44
CA LYS A 144 6.58 -16.90 -11.55
C LYS A 144 5.80 -18.18 -11.23
N ALA A 145 6.18 -19.31 -11.81
CA ALA A 145 5.55 -20.62 -11.57
C ALA A 145 5.64 -21.00 -10.09
N LYS A 146 6.82 -20.84 -9.48
CA LYS A 146 7.04 -21.18 -8.08
C LYS A 146 6.33 -20.25 -7.11
N ALA A 147 6.28 -18.95 -7.41
CA ALA A 147 5.47 -18.01 -6.64
C ALA A 147 3.98 -18.35 -6.71
N SER A 148 3.50 -18.79 -7.88
CA SER A 148 2.13 -19.28 -8.06
C SER A 148 1.87 -20.54 -7.22
N GLN A 149 2.75 -21.54 -7.29
CA GLN A 149 2.60 -22.78 -6.51
C GLN A 149 2.56 -22.51 -5.00
N LEU A 150 3.45 -21.65 -4.50
CA LEU A 150 3.48 -21.31 -3.09
C LEU A 150 2.24 -20.53 -2.66
N TRP A 151 1.74 -19.65 -3.52
CA TRP A 151 0.48 -18.96 -3.31
C TRP A 151 -0.68 -19.94 -3.15
N GLU A 152 -0.80 -20.91 -4.06
CA GLU A 152 -1.85 -21.94 -3.98
C GLU A 152 -1.76 -22.75 -2.68
N LEU A 153 -0.55 -23.18 -2.28
CA LEU A 153 -0.34 -23.86 -1.01
C LEU A 153 -0.74 -23.00 0.19
N THR A 154 -0.40 -21.71 0.18
CA THR A 154 -0.75 -20.77 1.25
C THR A 154 -2.26 -20.59 1.33
N MET A 155 -2.95 -20.47 0.20
CA MET A 155 -4.41 -20.37 0.16
C MET A 155 -5.06 -21.68 0.63
N ALA A 156 -4.58 -22.84 0.19
CA ALA A 156 -5.09 -24.14 0.61
C ALA A 156 -4.98 -24.31 2.13
N GLU A 157 -3.80 -24.00 2.70
CA GLU A 157 -3.58 -24.03 4.15
C GLU A 157 -4.48 -23.02 4.89
N PHE A 158 -4.63 -21.81 4.35
CA PHE A 158 -5.53 -20.81 4.90
C PHE A 158 -6.99 -21.29 4.92
N PHE A 159 -7.48 -21.90 3.84
CA PHE A 159 -8.86 -22.42 3.79
C PHE A 159 -9.07 -23.63 4.69
N GLN A 160 -8.06 -24.49 4.87
CA GLN A 160 -8.09 -25.63 5.79
C GLN A 160 -7.93 -25.22 7.26
N SER A 161 -7.40 -24.02 7.52
CA SER A 161 -7.18 -23.57 8.89
C SER A 161 -8.49 -23.46 9.67
N SER A 162 -8.41 -23.83 10.94
CA SER A 162 -9.47 -23.61 11.92
C SER A 162 -8.99 -22.56 12.93
N PRO A 163 -9.91 -21.82 13.56
CA PRO A 163 -9.53 -20.98 14.69
C PRO A 163 -8.82 -21.85 15.75
N PRO A 164 -7.74 -21.36 16.40
CA PRO A 164 -7.03 -22.16 17.38
C PRO A 164 -7.96 -22.42 18.57
N VAL A 165 -8.07 -23.68 18.98
CA VAL A 165 -9.07 -24.17 19.96
C VAL A 165 -9.03 -23.42 21.30
N ASP A 166 -7.89 -22.82 21.65
CA ASP A 166 -7.67 -22.14 22.94
C ASP A 166 -7.16 -20.70 22.82
N PHE A 167 -7.33 -20.04 21.66
CA PHE A 167 -6.85 -18.66 21.54
C PHE A 167 -7.82 -17.66 22.19
N ALA A 168 -7.49 -17.24 23.41
CA ALA A 168 -8.04 -16.04 24.00
C ALA A 168 -7.10 -14.85 23.75
N PHE A 169 -7.67 -13.70 23.39
CA PHE A 169 -6.93 -12.44 23.50
C PHE A 169 -6.41 -12.31 24.93
N SER A 170 -5.11 -12.05 25.06
CA SER A 170 -4.41 -12.00 26.34
C SER A 170 -3.58 -10.73 26.43
N ILE A 171 -3.05 -10.47 27.62
CA ILE A 171 -2.11 -9.38 27.81
C ILE A 171 -0.86 -9.56 26.91
N ASP A 172 -0.50 -10.78 26.52
CA ASP A 172 0.65 -11.04 25.66
C ASP A 172 0.32 -11.04 24.16
N THR A 173 -0.90 -10.60 23.79
CA THR A 173 -1.27 -10.45 22.39
C THR A 173 -0.38 -9.41 21.69
N ARG A 174 0.24 -9.85 20.59
CA ARG A 174 1.11 -9.06 19.70
C ARG A 174 0.53 -9.11 18.30
N ILE A 175 -0.04 -7.99 17.89
CA ILE A 175 -0.80 -7.82 16.65
C ILE A 175 0.10 -7.36 15.52
N TYR A 176 -0.02 -8.04 14.38
CA TYR A 176 0.40 -7.52 13.08
C TYR A 176 -0.80 -6.93 12.36
N PHE A 177 -0.85 -5.59 12.27
CA PHE A 177 -1.97 -4.90 11.64
C PHE A 177 -1.89 -4.95 10.10
N ILE A 178 -2.89 -5.54 9.46
CA ILE A 178 -3.02 -5.69 8.02
C ILE A 178 -4.03 -4.68 7.47
N HIS A 179 -3.51 -3.62 6.87
CA HIS A 179 -4.31 -2.56 6.26
C HIS A 179 -4.66 -2.91 4.81
N VAL A 180 -5.83 -3.52 4.63
CA VAL A 180 -6.38 -3.84 3.31
C VAL A 180 -6.84 -2.58 2.59
N GLY A 181 -6.48 -2.44 1.32
CA GLY A 181 -6.78 -1.23 0.55
C GLY A 181 -8.28 -0.92 0.56
N LYS A 182 -8.64 0.29 0.98
CA LYS A 182 -10.03 0.81 0.98
C LYS A 182 -11.01 0.06 1.88
N ALA A 183 -10.48 -0.72 2.83
CA ALA A 183 -11.24 -1.30 3.92
C ALA A 183 -11.15 -0.45 5.20
N GLY A 184 -11.20 0.89 5.10
CA GLY A 184 -11.19 1.77 6.28
C GLY A 184 -9.87 1.83 7.07
N GLY A 185 -8.82 1.14 6.60
CA GLY A 185 -7.60 0.99 7.38
C GLY A 185 -6.77 2.26 7.55
N SER A 186 -6.96 3.32 6.74
CA SER A 186 -6.32 4.62 7.00
C SER A 186 -6.85 5.28 8.27
N SER A 187 -8.18 5.23 8.49
CA SER A 187 -8.82 5.75 9.70
C SER A 187 -8.33 4.99 10.92
N LEU A 188 -8.26 3.66 10.82
CA LEU A 188 -7.70 2.83 11.89
C LEU A 188 -6.22 3.11 12.13
N TYR A 189 -5.43 3.18 11.06
CA TYR A 189 -4.00 3.46 11.08
C TYR A 189 -3.67 4.78 11.79
N GLU A 190 -4.41 5.83 11.49
CA GLU A 190 -4.25 7.14 12.13
C GLU A 190 -4.50 7.04 13.64
N LYS A 191 -5.60 6.42 14.03
CA LYS A 191 -6.03 6.38 15.43
C LYS A 191 -5.28 5.36 16.28
N LEU A 192 -4.72 4.30 15.68
CA LEU A 192 -3.69 3.46 16.28
C LEU A 192 -2.34 4.18 16.39
N GLY A 193 -2.28 5.50 16.12
CA GLY A 193 -1.08 6.31 16.15
C GLY A 193 0.04 5.68 15.33
N LEU A 194 -0.29 5.09 14.17
CA LEU A 194 0.69 4.44 13.29
C LEU A 194 1.22 5.39 12.23
N GLN A 195 0.95 6.70 12.31
CA GLN A 195 1.41 7.72 11.36
C GLN A 195 2.95 7.74 11.18
N ASN A 196 3.45 8.37 10.10
CA ASN A 196 4.86 8.30 9.67
C ASN A 196 5.89 8.51 10.79
N PHE A 197 5.71 9.52 11.65
CA PHE A 197 6.62 9.79 12.77
C PHE A 197 6.62 8.65 13.79
N GLN A 198 5.43 8.13 14.10
CA GLN A 198 5.27 7.01 15.01
C GLN A 198 5.80 5.71 14.42
N LEU A 199 5.87 5.55 13.10
CA LEU A 199 6.52 4.38 12.49
C LEU A 199 8.03 4.37 12.65
N GLN A 200 8.67 5.53 12.58
CA GLN A 200 10.10 5.63 12.88
C GLN A 200 10.35 5.21 14.32
N LYS A 201 9.53 5.71 15.26
CA LYS A 201 9.55 5.26 16.65
C LYS A 201 9.29 3.77 16.79
N ARG A 202 8.31 3.20 16.08
CA ARG A 202 8.05 1.76 16.11
C ARG A 202 9.19 0.92 15.53
N ASN A 203 9.91 1.40 14.53
CA ASN A 203 11.13 0.75 14.07
C ASN A 203 12.20 0.74 15.17
N ILE A 204 12.34 1.82 15.94
CA ILE A 204 13.24 1.88 17.10
C ILE A 204 12.81 0.88 18.17
N VAL A 205 11.51 0.84 18.50
CA VAL A 205 10.94 -0.10 19.48
C VAL A 205 11.17 -1.55 19.04
N LEU A 206 10.93 -1.86 17.76
CA LEU A 206 11.18 -3.19 17.20
C LEU A 206 12.64 -3.59 17.29
N ASN A 207 13.56 -2.70 16.88
CA ASN A 207 14.99 -2.99 16.97
C ASN A 207 15.43 -3.19 18.43
N CYS A 208 14.99 -2.33 19.35
CA CYS A 208 15.24 -2.46 20.79
C CYS A 208 14.79 -3.83 21.32
N HIS A 209 13.60 -4.28 20.93
CA HIS A 209 13.09 -5.58 21.36
C HIS A 209 13.82 -6.75 20.69
N MET A 210 14.15 -6.63 19.40
CA MET A 210 14.89 -7.65 18.65
C MET A 210 16.33 -7.84 19.14
N GLU A 211 16.92 -6.84 19.81
CA GLU A 211 18.21 -6.97 20.50
C GLU A 211 18.13 -7.83 21.78
N GLY A 212 16.92 -8.22 22.21
CA GLY A 212 16.70 -9.15 23.34
C GLY A 212 16.96 -8.55 24.73
N ARG A 213 17.21 -7.24 24.81
CA ARG A 213 17.59 -6.57 26.07
C ARG A 213 16.40 -6.11 26.91
N LYS A 214 15.24 -5.93 26.29
CA LYS A 214 14.04 -5.37 26.90
C LYS A 214 12.77 -6.01 26.32
N THR A 215 11.71 -6.02 27.12
CA THR A 215 10.39 -6.38 26.63
C THR A 215 9.90 -5.36 25.61
N PHE A 216 8.94 -5.74 24.76
CA PHE A 216 8.37 -4.82 23.78
C PHE A 216 7.73 -3.60 24.46
N ASP A 217 7.03 -3.80 25.58
CA ASP A 217 6.38 -2.76 26.35
C ASP A 217 7.37 -1.78 27.00
N GLU A 218 8.52 -2.27 27.48
CA GLU A 218 9.59 -1.41 28.00
C GLU A 218 10.18 -0.53 26.89
N CYS A 219 10.49 -1.13 25.72
CA CYS A 219 10.97 -0.38 24.56
C CYS A 219 9.94 0.65 24.09
N LEU A 220 8.65 0.27 24.09
CA LEU A 220 7.54 1.11 23.69
C LEU A 220 7.41 2.31 24.63
N THR A 221 7.35 2.07 25.94
CA THR A 221 7.20 3.09 26.98
C THR A 221 8.36 4.09 26.95
N GLN A 222 9.60 3.59 26.79
CA GLN A 222 10.79 4.44 26.68
C GLN A 222 10.76 5.35 25.44
N THR A 223 10.23 4.87 24.31
CA THR A 223 10.30 5.58 23.03
C THR A 223 9.08 6.47 22.78
N MET A 224 7.92 6.02 23.23
CA MET A 224 6.61 6.58 22.88
C MET A 224 5.88 7.17 24.09
N GLY A 225 6.36 6.94 25.32
CA GLY A 225 5.67 7.30 26.56
C GLY A 225 4.54 6.32 26.87
N GLU A 226 3.68 6.70 27.82
CA GLU A 226 2.46 5.94 28.11
C GLU A 226 1.52 6.00 26.92
N SER A 227 1.14 4.83 26.41
CA SER A 227 0.14 4.72 25.36
C SER A 227 -1.27 4.84 25.95
N PRO A 228 -2.19 5.55 25.27
CA PRO A 228 -3.54 5.72 25.78
C PRO A 228 -4.39 4.44 25.74
N THR A 229 -4.06 3.45 24.89
CA THR A 229 -4.90 2.25 24.70
C THR A 229 -4.10 0.96 24.66
N ARG A 230 -4.74 -0.13 25.08
CA ARG A 230 -4.17 -1.48 25.06
C ARG A 230 -3.97 -1.97 23.63
N LEU A 231 -4.92 -1.72 22.74
CA LEU A 231 -4.84 -2.09 21.33
C LEU A 231 -3.65 -1.43 20.62
N PHE A 232 -3.33 -0.18 20.96
CA PHE A 232 -2.13 0.47 20.46
C PHE A 232 -0.86 -0.27 20.90
N ARG A 233 -0.77 -0.65 22.18
CA ARG A 233 0.39 -1.36 22.74
C ARG A 233 0.54 -2.75 22.13
N ALA A 234 -0.57 -3.47 21.99
CA ALA A 234 -0.62 -4.79 21.38
C ALA A 234 -0.25 -4.75 19.88
N THR A 235 -0.51 -3.65 19.18
CA THR A 235 -0.14 -3.52 17.76
C THR A 235 1.36 -3.33 17.62
N VAL A 236 2.09 -4.35 17.18
CA VAL A 236 3.57 -4.35 17.12
C VAL A 236 4.07 -3.83 15.78
N GLY A 237 3.38 -4.18 14.69
CA GLY A 237 3.74 -3.76 13.33
C GLY A 237 2.52 -3.55 12.44
N HIS A 238 2.74 -3.04 11.23
CA HIS A 238 1.68 -2.90 10.24
C HIS A 238 2.13 -3.24 8.81
N ARG A 239 1.18 -3.58 7.94
CA ARG A 239 1.42 -3.79 6.52
C ARG A 239 0.36 -3.06 5.70
N HIS A 240 0.81 -2.18 4.79
CA HIS A 240 -0.06 -1.51 3.83
C HIS A 240 0.60 -1.39 2.45
N LEU A 241 -0.08 -1.90 1.42
CA LEU A 241 0.34 -1.99 0.04
C LEU A 241 1.76 -2.57 -0.10
N ALA A 242 2.45 -2.20 -1.17
CA ALA A 242 3.87 -2.49 -1.38
C ALA A 242 4.81 -1.58 -0.55
N ALA A 243 4.29 -0.77 0.37
CA ALA A 243 5.14 0.12 1.19
C ALA A 243 5.74 -0.68 2.35
N THR A 244 6.90 -1.29 2.13
CA THR A 244 7.69 -1.88 3.23
C THR A 244 8.37 -0.76 4.00
N ARG A 245 7.76 -0.33 5.10
CA ARG A 245 8.34 0.69 6.01
C ARG A 245 9.27 0.08 7.06
N TYR A 246 9.27 -1.25 7.16
CA TYR A 246 10.16 -2.05 8.00
C TYR A 246 11.32 -2.59 7.18
N THR A 247 12.46 -2.82 7.83
CA THR A 247 13.57 -3.56 7.22
C THR A 247 13.12 -4.98 6.86
N LYS A 248 13.87 -5.66 5.98
CA LYS A 248 13.58 -7.06 5.64
C LYS A 248 13.63 -7.97 6.87
N GLN A 249 14.60 -7.72 7.76
CA GLN A 249 14.76 -8.47 9.01
C GLN A 249 13.57 -8.23 9.94
N ALA A 250 13.16 -6.98 10.15
CA ALA A 250 11.99 -6.66 10.97
C ALA A 250 10.70 -7.23 10.38
N THR A 251 10.53 -7.19 9.06
CA THR A 251 9.38 -7.82 8.38
C THR A 251 9.36 -9.33 8.62
N ARG A 252 10.50 -10.01 8.52
CA ARG A 252 10.62 -11.45 8.79
C ARG A 252 10.34 -11.75 10.26
N TRP A 253 10.87 -10.94 11.17
CA TRP A 253 10.62 -11.08 12.60
C TRP A 253 9.13 -10.94 12.92
N LEU A 254 8.46 -9.89 12.44
CA LEU A 254 7.00 -9.70 12.59
C LEU A 254 6.23 -10.93 12.10
N LYS A 255 6.59 -11.45 10.92
CA LYS A 255 5.94 -12.60 10.29
C LYS A 255 6.19 -13.93 10.96
N ASN A 256 7.32 -14.14 11.62
CA ASN A 256 7.65 -15.47 12.14
C ASN A 256 7.45 -15.53 13.66
N ASN A 257 8.04 -14.58 14.40
CA ASN A 257 8.19 -14.69 15.86
C ASN A 257 7.58 -13.53 16.65
N GLY A 258 7.38 -12.40 15.98
CA GLY A 258 7.09 -11.13 16.62
C GLY A 258 5.61 -10.87 16.89
N THR A 259 4.73 -11.66 16.29
CA THR A 259 3.27 -11.50 16.40
C THR A 259 2.59 -12.85 16.49
N ASN A 260 1.51 -12.92 17.27
CA ASN A 260 0.65 -14.11 17.43
C ASN A 260 -0.78 -13.85 16.93
N THR A 261 -1.10 -12.61 16.54
CA THR A 261 -2.40 -12.24 15.98
C THR A 261 -2.23 -11.42 14.71
N LEU A 262 -3.03 -11.70 13.69
CA LEU A 262 -3.20 -10.86 12.51
C LEU A 262 -4.48 -10.03 12.66
N LEU A 263 -4.38 -8.71 12.56
CA LEU A 263 -5.56 -7.83 12.60
C LEU A 263 -5.86 -7.29 11.22
N PHE A 264 -6.90 -7.79 10.57
CA PHE A 264 -7.33 -7.32 9.27
C PHE A 264 -8.30 -6.16 9.37
N THR A 265 -8.16 -5.22 8.44
CA THR A 265 -9.27 -4.33 8.10
C THR A 265 -10.11 -4.99 7.04
N VAL A 266 -11.41 -5.14 7.31
CA VAL A 266 -12.34 -5.78 6.39
C VAL A 266 -13.46 -4.82 6.00
N ARG A 267 -13.97 -5.04 4.81
CA ARG A 267 -15.08 -4.31 4.22
C ARG A 267 -15.77 -5.23 3.24
N ASN A 268 -17.08 -5.12 3.11
CA ASN A 268 -17.81 -5.80 2.04
C ASN A 268 -17.04 -5.65 0.70
N PRO A 269 -16.71 -6.75 -0.01
CA PRO A 269 -15.87 -6.70 -1.21
C PRO A 269 -16.40 -5.79 -2.31
N THR A 270 -17.72 -5.77 -2.54
CA THR A 270 -18.37 -4.88 -3.52
C THR A 270 -18.25 -3.42 -3.10
N ALA A 271 -18.53 -3.12 -1.82
CA ALA A 271 -18.35 -1.78 -1.27
C ALA A 271 -16.88 -1.33 -1.28
N ARG A 272 -15.92 -2.27 -1.13
CA ARG A 272 -14.48 -2.02 -1.27
C ARG A 272 -14.13 -1.62 -2.70
N ALA A 273 -14.66 -2.31 -3.71
CA ALA A 273 -14.46 -1.99 -5.12
C ALA A 273 -14.97 -0.58 -5.46
N VAL A 274 -16.20 -0.24 -5.03
CA VAL A 274 -16.76 1.11 -5.16
C VAL A 274 -15.88 2.15 -4.49
N SER A 275 -15.46 1.90 -3.25
CA SER A 275 -14.60 2.83 -2.51
C SER A 275 -13.23 3.03 -3.18
N ALA A 276 -12.66 1.98 -3.78
CA ALA A 276 -11.42 2.07 -4.53
C ALA A 276 -11.59 2.94 -5.78
N PHE A 277 -12.64 2.70 -6.56
CA PHE A 277 -12.94 3.50 -7.75
C PHE A 277 -13.12 4.98 -7.40
N ASN A 278 -14.03 5.28 -6.48
CA ASN A 278 -14.39 6.66 -6.11
C ASN A 278 -13.21 7.43 -5.53
N PHE A 279 -12.38 6.78 -4.70
CA PHE A 279 -11.19 7.43 -4.17
C PHE A 279 -10.22 7.83 -5.27
N HIS A 280 -9.93 6.92 -6.20
CA HIS A 280 -8.99 7.21 -7.29
C HIS A 280 -9.54 8.27 -8.23
N TYR A 281 -10.84 8.23 -8.53
CA TYR A 281 -11.54 9.25 -9.29
C TYR A 281 -11.38 10.62 -8.63
N GLN A 282 -11.78 10.75 -7.35
CA GLN A 282 -11.74 12.01 -6.61
C GLN A 282 -10.32 12.58 -6.46
N VAL A 283 -9.32 11.73 -6.21
CA VAL A 283 -7.91 12.17 -6.13
C VAL A 283 -7.44 12.72 -7.47
N LEU A 284 -7.81 12.07 -8.58
CA LEU A 284 -7.41 12.51 -9.90
C LEU A 284 -8.17 13.76 -10.37
N GLU A 285 -9.44 13.87 -10.01
CA GLU A 285 -10.26 15.05 -10.23
C GLU A 285 -9.69 16.26 -9.48
N THR A 286 -9.51 16.14 -8.16
CA THR A 286 -8.92 17.19 -7.30
C THR A 286 -7.54 17.63 -7.76
N THR A 287 -6.76 16.72 -8.38
CA THR A 287 -5.41 17.03 -8.88
C THR A 287 -5.37 17.46 -10.35
N GLY A 288 -6.51 17.57 -11.04
CA GLY A 288 -6.60 17.91 -12.46
C GLY A 288 -5.95 16.88 -13.39
N LYS A 289 -5.85 15.63 -12.95
CA LYS A 289 -5.22 14.50 -13.67
C LYS A 289 -6.21 13.46 -14.17
N LEU A 290 -7.51 13.67 -13.97
CA LEU A 290 -8.56 12.75 -14.38
C LEU A 290 -8.52 12.48 -15.89
N SER A 291 -8.54 13.53 -16.72
CA SER A 291 -8.49 13.44 -18.19
C SER A 291 -7.20 12.83 -18.75
N LYS A 292 -6.13 12.80 -17.94
CA LYS A 292 -4.83 12.20 -18.29
C LYS A 292 -4.74 10.72 -17.95
N THR A 293 -5.77 10.15 -17.32
CA THR A 293 -5.77 8.75 -16.88
C THR A 293 -6.66 7.93 -17.81
N PRO A 294 -6.09 7.11 -18.72
CA PRO A 294 -6.87 6.41 -19.75
C PRO A 294 -8.02 5.55 -19.20
N PHE A 295 -7.90 5.07 -17.97
CA PHE A 295 -8.95 4.33 -17.28
C PHE A 295 -10.25 5.13 -17.14
N TYR A 296 -10.17 6.39 -16.70
CA TYR A 296 -11.35 7.22 -16.49
C TYR A 296 -11.91 7.85 -17.77
N ASN A 297 -11.17 7.74 -18.87
CA ASN A 297 -11.72 8.02 -20.21
C ASN A 297 -12.57 6.84 -20.73
N CYS A 298 -12.40 5.63 -20.16
CA CYS A 298 -13.23 4.47 -20.47
C CYS A 298 -14.44 4.35 -19.56
N PHE A 299 -14.31 4.75 -18.29
CA PHE A 299 -15.34 4.56 -17.27
C PHE A 299 -15.46 5.83 -16.42
N GLY A 300 -16.52 6.60 -16.65
CA GLY A 300 -16.85 7.80 -15.89
C GLY A 300 -17.48 7.48 -14.52
N SER A 301 -18.06 6.29 -14.38
CA SER A 301 -18.69 5.82 -13.14
C SER A 301 -18.35 4.37 -12.82
N ILE A 302 -18.54 3.97 -11.55
CA ILE A 302 -18.41 2.58 -11.13
C ILE A 302 -19.48 1.68 -11.75
N GLU A 303 -20.65 2.23 -12.08
CA GLU A 303 -21.73 1.51 -12.78
C GLU A 303 -21.33 1.19 -14.21
N GLU A 304 -20.76 2.14 -14.97
CA GLU A 304 -20.24 1.86 -16.32
C GLU A 304 -19.17 0.76 -16.30
N LEU A 305 -18.27 0.81 -15.31
CA LEU A 305 -17.26 -0.24 -15.11
C LEU A 305 -17.90 -1.60 -14.76
N ALA A 306 -18.96 -1.61 -13.95
CA ALA A 306 -19.67 -2.81 -13.56
C ALA A 306 -20.44 -3.42 -14.74
N GLN A 307 -21.16 -2.61 -15.51
CA GLN A 307 -21.91 -3.02 -16.70
C GLN A 307 -20.99 -3.56 -17.79
N ALA A 308 -19.84 -2.91 -18.02
CA ALA A 308 -18.77 -3.45 -18.86
C ALA A 308 -18.39 -4.88 -18.46
N GLY A 309 -18.42 -5.15 -17.15
CA GLY A 309 -18.13 -6.45 -16.60
C GLY A 309 -19.26 -7.48 -16.64
N GLY A 310 -20.51 -7.05 -16.74
CA GLY A 310 -21.70 -7.90 -16.58
C GLY A 310 -22.51 -8.12 -17.84
N ASP A 311 -22.36 -7.26 -18.84
CA ASP A 311 -23.07 -7.36 -20.12
C ASP A 311 -22.06 -7.61 -21.24
N TYR A 312 -22.22 -8.73 -21.95
CA TYR A 312 -21.34 -9.09 -23.05
C TYR A 312 -21.38 -8.10 -24.20
N ASN A 313 -22.55 -7.55 -24.52
CA ASN A 313 -22.71 -6.60 -25.61
C ASN A 313 -22.00 -5.29 -25.27
N VAL A 314 -22.15 -4.83 -24.01
CA VAL A 314 -21.39 -3.67 -23.51
C VAL A 314 -19.90 -3.97 -23.59
N TRP A 315 -19.45 -5.13 -23.10
CA TRP A 315 -18.04 -5.53 -23.17
C TRP A 315 -17.50 -5.51 -24.60
N LEU A 316 -18.20 -6.10 -25.57
CA LEU A 316 -17.79 -6.12 -26.98
C LEU A 316 -17.75 -4.75 -27.63
N SER A 317 -18.60 -3.82 -27.18
CA SER A 317 -18.60 -2.43 -27.66
C SER A 317 -17.40 -1.62 -27.19
N LEU A 318 -16.72 -2.06 -26.12
CA LEU A 318 -15.53 -1.38 -25.60
C LEU A 318 -14.31 -1.65 -26.47
N SER A 319 -13.44 -0.65 -26.59
CA SER A 319 -12.12 -0.87 -27.17
C SER A 319 -11.33 -1.94 -26.37
N PRO A 320 -10.43 -2.71 -27.02
CA PRO A 320 -9.59 -3.69 -26.32
C PRO A 320 -8.78 -3.10 -25.16
N LYS A 321 -8.42 -1.82 -25.27
CA LYS A 321 -7.75 -1.07 -24.21
C LYS A 321 -8.66 -0.90 -22.98
N CYS A 322 -9.92 -0.51 -23.17
CA CYS A 322 -10.88 -0.35 -22.08
C CYS A 322 -11.24 -1.69 -21.43
N GLN A 323 -11.40 -2.75 -22.23
CA GLN A 323 -11.57 -4.12 -21.74
C GLN A 323 -10.43 -4.55 -20.79
N ASN A 324 -9.18 -4.39 -21.23
CA ASN A 324 -8.00 -4.72 -20.41
C ASN A 324 -7.91 -3.87 -19.14
N LEU A 325 -8.30 -2.59 -19.22
CA LEU A 325 -8.32 -1.69 -18.08
C LEU A 325 -9.39 -2.08 -17.05
N ALA A 326 -10.61 -2.43 -17.49
CA ALA A 326 -11.68 -2.92 -16.63
C ALA A 326 -11.28 -4.20 -15.91
N ARG A 327 -10.85 -5.22 -16.68
CA ARG A 327 -10.39 -6.50 -16.16
C ARG A 327 -9.30 -6.30 -15.12
N GLY A 328 -8.24 -5.57 -15.48
CA GLY A 328 -7.11 -5.44 -14.58
C GLY A 328 -7.39 -4.56 -13.36
N PHE A 329 -8.39 -3.67 -13.40
CA PHE A 329 -8.84 -2.96 -12.20
C PHE A 329 -9.62 -3.90 -11.26
N LEU A 330 -10.66 -4.56 -11.76
CA LEU A 330 -11.56 -5.35 -10.91
C LEU A 330 -10.88 -6.61 -10.37
N LYS A 331 -10.08 -7.31 -11.19
CA LYS A 331 -9.27 -8.46 -10.74
C LYS A 331 -8.04 -8.05 -9.93
N GLY A 332 -7.76 -6.76 -9.82
CA GLY A 332 -6.56 -6.28 -9.16
C GLY A 332 -5.27 -6.70 -9.87
N GLU A 333 -5.27 -6.89 -11.20
CA GLU A 333 -4.06 -7.19 -11.98
C GLU A 333 -3.24 -5.90 -12.26
N ASN A 334 -3.87 -4.72 -12.20
CA ASN A 334 -3.25 -3.43 -12.51
C ASN A 334 -2.89 -2.63 -11.26
N SER A 335 -1.65 -2.12 -11.22
CA SER A 335 -1.16 -1.30 -10.11
C SER A 335 -1.66 0.15 -10.13
N PHE A 336 -2.21 0.66 -11.23
CA PHE A 336 -2.77 2.02 -11.32
C PHE A 336 -3.84 2.13 -12.43
N PRO A 337 -5.00 2.76 -12.19
CA PRO A 337 -5.53 3.22 -10.90
C PRO A 337 -5.97 2.06 -9.98
N GLY A 338 -5.77 0.80 -10.34
CA GLY A 338 -6.21 -0.38 -9.57
C GLY A 338 -5.42 -0.73 -8.31
N ARG A 339 -4.52 0.12 -7.78
CA ARG A 339 -3.58 -0.29 -6.71
C ARG A 339 -4.27 -0.85 -5.46
N HIS A 340 -5.40 -0.26 -5.07
CA HIS A 340 -6.15 -0.71 -3.90
C HIS A 340 -6.95 -1.99 -4.17
N MET A 341 -7.30 -2.26 -5.43
CA MET A 341 -7.88 -3.54 -5.82
C MET A 341 -6.81 -4.62 -5.92
N PHE A 342 -5.63 -4.29 -6.46
CA PHE A 342 -4.44 -5.15 -6.47
C PHE A 342 -4.01 -5.58 -5.07
N ALA A 343 -3.99 -4.65 -4.11
CA ALA A 343 -3.70 -4.96 -2.70
C ALA A 343 -4.96 -5.48 -1.99
N SER A 344 -5.38 -6.64 -2.47
CA SER A 344 -6.61 -7.34 -2.18
C SER A 344 -6.53 -8.16 -0.88
N PHE A 345 -7.61 -8.84 -0.47
CA PHE A 345 -7.56 -9.70 0.72
C PHE A 345 -6.58 -10.85 0.51
N SER A 346 -6.69 -11.53 -0.63
CA SER A 346 -5.78 -12.62 -0.98
C SER A 346 -4.33 -12.14 -0.97
N TYR A 347 -4.04 -10.96 -1.53
CA TYR A 347 -2.69 -10.39 -1.55
C TYR A 347 -2.09 -10.31 -0.13
N TYR A 348 -2.88 -9.86 0.85
CA TYR A 348 -2.38 -9.78 2.22
C TYR A 348 -2.33 -11.12 2.93
N VAL A 349 -3.27 -12.04 2.68
CA VAL A 349 -3.19 -13.40 3.22
C VAL A 349 -1.91 -14.07 2.73
N GLY A 350 -1.63 -14.08 1.43
CA GLY A 350 -0.39 -14.65 0.90
C GLY A 350 0.88 -13.96 1.41
N LEU A 351 0.79 -12.71 1.89
CA LEU A 351 1.93 -12.01 2.49
C LEU A 351 2.07 -12.21 3.99
N ALA A 352 0.99 -12.35 4.75
CA ALA A 352 1.02 -12.26 6.21
C ALA A 352 0.56 -13.52 6.92
N TRP A 353 -0.11 -14.43 6.21
CA TRP A 353 -0.59 -15.68 6.77
C TRP A 353 0.55 -16.54 7.26
N VAL A 354 0.41 -17.00 8.49
CA VAL A 354 1.21 -18.05 9.09
C VAL A 354 0.24 -18.87 9.94
N PRO A 355 0.29 -20.21 9.87
CA PRO A 355 -0.56 -21.08 10.67
C PRO A 355 -0.45 -20.81 12.17
N ASN A 356 -1.47 -21.23 12.91
CA ASN A 356 -1.54 -21.13 14.37
C ASN A 356 -1.48 -19.69 14.92
N ARG A 357 -1.80 -18.70 14.07
CA ARG A 357 -2.04 -17.32 14.51
C ARG A 357 -3.51 -17.06 14.61
N ALA A 358 -3.90 -16.32 15.64
CA ALA A 358 -5.25 -15.81 15.72
C ALA A 358 -5.50 -14.78 14.63
N VAL A 359 -6.74 -14.74 14.16
CA VAL A 359 -7.20 -13.69 13.26
C VAL A 359 -8.13 -12.79 14.04
N ALA A 360 -7.98 -11.49 13.84
CA ALA A 360 -8.89 -10.47 14.28
C ALA A 360 -9.28 -9.64 13.05
N ALA A 361 -10.46 -9.05 13.07
CA ALA A 361 -10.89 -8.15 12.01
C ALA A 361 -11.63 -6.93 12.55
N VAL A 362 -11.54 -5.83 11.81
CA VAL A 362 -12.32 -4.61 12.05
C VAL A 362 -13.08 -4.29 10.78
N ARG A 363 -14.41 -4.35 10.86
CA ARG A 363 -15.33 -4.01 9.76
C ARG A 363 -15.37 -2.50 9.61
N THR A 364 -15.24 -2.02 8.38
CA THR A 364 -15.31 -0.58 8.08
C THR A 364 -16.66 0.00 8.52
N GLU A 365 -17.72 -0.76 8.28
CA GLU A 365 -19.12 -0.43 8.56
C GLU A 365 -19.41 -0.37 10.07
N TYR A 366 -18.60 -1.06 10.89
CA TYR A 366 -18.74 -1.15 12.35
C TYR A 366 -17.47 -0.70 13.09
N LEU A 367 -16.67 0.17 12.47
CA LEU A 367 -15.31 0.51 12.90
C LEU A 367 -15.23 0.84 14.40
N ALA A 368 -16.08 1.73 14.90
CA ALA A 368 -16.05 2.11 16.32
C ALA A 368 -16.47 0.97 17.25
N GLN A 369 -17.46 0.15 16.87
CA GLN A 369 -17.91 -0.98 17.68
C GLN A 369 -16.81 -2.04 17.78
N ASP A 370 -16.25 -2.43 16.64
CA ASP A 370 -15.23 -3.48 16.55
C ASP A 370 -13.95 -3.07 17.30
N MET A 371 -13.60 -1.78 17.26
CA MET A 371 -12.46 -1.24 18.00
C MET A 371 -12.65 -1.29 19.51
N ARG A 372 -13.84 -0.91 20.02
CA ARG A 372 -14.14 -1.03 21.45
C ARG A 372 -14.15 -2.48 21.91
N ASN A 373 -14.75 -3.37 21.12
CA ASN A 373 -14.77 -4.80 21.42
C ASN A 373 -13.35 -5.36 21.48
N LEU A 374 -12.47 -4.97 20.56
CA LEU A 374 -11.06 -5.38 20.56
C LEU A 374 -10.29 -4.81 21.76
N GLU A 375 -10.44 -3.52 22.05
CA GLU A 375 -9.79 -2.89 23.21
C GLU A 375 -10.18 -3.61 24.50
N GLN A 376 -11.48 -3.86 24.69
CA GLN A 376 -12.00 -4.59 25.84
C GLN A 376 -11.48 -6.04 25.88
N LYS A 377 -11.49 -6.77 24.77
CA LYS A 377 -10.97 -8.15 24.68
C LYS A 377 -9.47 -8.24 25.00
N LEU A 378 -8.71 -7.18 24.78
CA LEU A 378 -7.30 -7.10 25.13
C LEU A 378 -7.06 -6.72 26.62
N GLY A 379 -8.13 -6.49 27.40
CA GLY A 379 -8.05 -6.02 28.78
C GLY A 379 -7.84 -4.51 28.92
N GLY A 380 -8.13 -3.76 27.85
CA GLY A 380 -8.10 -2.30 27.83
C GLY A 380 -9.43 -1.66 28.22
N ASP A 381 -9.44 -0.32 28.24
CA ASP A 381 -10.62 0.48 28.55
C ASP A 381 -11.23 1.00 27.23
N PRO A 382 -12.43 0.51 26.83
CA PRO A 382 -13.05 0.89 25.57
C PRO A 382 -13.41 2.38 25.49
N ASP A 383 -13.51 3.09 26.62
CA ASP A 383 -13.84 4.52 26.66
C ASP A 383 -12.63 5.41 26.36
N LYS A 384 -11.41 4.88 26.49
CA LYS A 384 -10.18 5.56 26.04
C LYS A 384 -10.09 5.70 24.53
N LEU A 385 -10.95 5.02 23.78
CA LEU A 385 -11.17 5.25 22.36
C LEU A 385 -12.13 6.44 22.11
N GLY A 386 -12.47 7.25 23.11
CA GLY A 386 -13.54 8.26 23.08
C GLY A 386 -13.60 9.22 21.89
N GLU A 387 -12.48 9.55 21.24
CA GLU A 387 -12.49 10.35 20.00
C GLU A 387 -12.99 9.58 18.76
N PHE A 388 -12.80 8.26 18.71
CA PHE A 388 -13.32 7.42 17.63
C PHE A 388 -14.85 7.51 17.53
N GLN A 389 -15.53 7.72 18.65
CA GLN A 389 -16.99 7.73 18.73
C GLN A 389 -17.61 8.94 18.02
N LYS A 390 -16.91 10.08 17.97
CA LYS A 390 -17.44 11.30 17.36
C LYS A 390 -17.39 11.25 15.84
N GLU A 391 -16.34 10.66 15.28
CA GLU A 391 -16.15 10.55 13.82
C GLU A 391 -16.88 9.36 13.20
N ALA A 392 -16.95 8.22 13.90
CA ALA A 392 -17.74 7.07 13.45
C ALA A 392 -19.26 7.33 13.50
N LYS A 393 -19.70 8.36 14.23
CA LYS A 393 -21.08 8.88 14.18
C LYS A 393 -21.42 9.60 12.87
N SER A 394 -20.51 9.66 11.89
CA SER A 394 -20.88 9.76 10.47
C SER A 394 -21.62 8.49 10.02
N LYS A 395 -22.79 8.26 10.64
CA LYS A 395 -23.79 7.24 10.29
C LYS A 395 -24.42 7.50 8.91
N THR A 396 -23.95 8.51 8.18
CA THR A 396 -24.55 9.03 6.95
C THR A 396 -23.63 9.00 5.75
N PHE A 397 -22.39 8.51 5.86
CA PHE A 397 -21.67 8.08 4.67
C PHE A 397 -22.20 6.70 4.23
N THR A 398 -23.52 6.61 4.00
CA THR A 398 -24.07 5.77 2.94
C THR A 398 -23.36 6.23 1.69
N ILE A 399 -22.24 5.58 1.38
CA ILE A 399 -21.69 5.61 0.04
C ILE A 399 -22.83 5.05 -0.79
N ASN A 400 -23.60 5.94 -1.41
CA ASN A 400 -24.47 5.52 -2.49
C ASN A 400 -23.53 4.74 -3.41
N SER A 401 -23.77 3.43 -3.51
CA SER A 401 -22.84 2.55 -4.21
C SER A 401 -22.62 3.05 -5.63
N GLY A 402 -23.58 3.83 -6.16
CA GLY A 402 -23.67 4.18 -7.56
C GLY A 402 -24.04 2.98 -8.43
N LEU A 403 -24.07 1.78 -7.82
CA LEU A 403 -24.33 0.51 -8.47
C LEU A 403 -25.79 0.13 -8.38
N SER A 404 -26.35 -0.25 -9.54
CA SER A 404 -27.61 -1.00 -9.63
C SER A 404 -27.48 -2.41 -9.02
N PRO A 405 -28.58 -3.13 -8.74
CA PRO A 405 -28.50 -4.54 -8.35
C PRO A 405 -27.70 -5.39 -9.36
N GLU A 406 -27.89 -5.15 -10.65
CA GLU A 406 -27.17 -5.78 -11.75
C GLU A 406 -25.68 -5.40 -11.74
N GLY A 407 -25.37 -4.13 -11.50
CA GLY A 407 -24.01 -3.62 -11.35
C GLY A 407 -23.29 -4.28 -10.17
N LYS A 408 -23.94 -4.42 -9.01
CA LYS A 408 -23.35 -5.12 -7.85
C LYS A 408 -23.07 -6.59 -8.17
N ARG A 409 -24.02 -7.30 -8.78
CA ARG A 409 -23.84 -8.69 -9.22
C ARG A 409 -22.67 -8.83 -10.20
N SER A 410 -22.57 -7.90 -11.15
CA SER A 410 -21.49 -7.86 -12.13
C SER A 410 -20.13 -7.66 -11.46
N VAL A 411 -20.02 -6.74 -10.51
CA VAL A 411 -18.80 -6.57 -9.70
C VAL A 411 -18.46 -7.87 -8.97
N CYS A 412 -19.43 -8.54 -8.34
CA CYS A 412 -19.21 -9.81 -7.67
C CYS A 412 -18.65 -10.89 -8.60
N CYS A 413 -19.08 -10.95 -9.86
CA CYS A 413 -18.51 -11.87 -10.86
C CYS A 413 -17.02 -11.63 -11.06
N TRP A 414 -16.57 -10.38 -11.10
CA TRP A 414 -15.14 -10.07 -11.28
C TRP A 414 -14.28 -10.32 -10.05
N ILE A 415 -14.85 -10.15 -8.86
CA ILE A 415 -14.13 -10.32 -7.59
C ILE A 415 -14.46 -11.66 -6.92
N VAL A 416 -15.01 -12.63 -7.66
CA VAL A 416 -15.42 -13.93 -7.12
C VAL A 416 -14.29 -14.66 -6.38
N GLU A 417 -13.04 -14.46 -6.78
CA GLU A 417 -11.87 -15.07 -6.14
C GLU A 417 -11.53 -14.40 -4.79
N GLU A 418 -11.93 -13.15 -4.60
CA GLU A 418 -11.67 -12.37 -3.38
C GLU A 418 -12.69 -12.62 -2.27
N ILE A 419 -13.95 -12.89 -2.64
CA ILE A 419 -15.04 -13.01 -1.67
C ILE A 419 -14.83 -14.21 -0.71
N PRO A 420 -14.47 -15.43 -1.17
CA PRO A 420 -14.19 -16.54 -0.27
C PRO A 420 -13.07 -16.24 0.73
N VAL A 421 -12.03 -15.49 0.31
CA VAL A 421 -10.93 -15.10 1.20
C VAL A 421 -11.42 -14.13 2.26
N PHE A 422 -12.23 -13.13 1.88
CA PHE A 422 -12.90 -12.23 2.81
C PHE A 422 -13.78 -12.99 3.82
N GLU A 423 -14.64 -13.89 3.34
CA GLU A 423 -15.53 -14.70 4.19
C GLU A 423 -14.72 -15.53 5.18
N LYS A 424 -13.61 -16.14 4.73
CA LYS A 424 -12.73 -16.90 5.61
C LYS A 424 -12.03 -16.04 6.66
N ILE A 425 -11.56 -14.84 6.31
CA ILE A 425 -11.01 -13.88 7.31
C ILE A 425 -12.06 -13.58 8.37
N VAL A 426 -13.30 -13.30 7.96
CA VAL A 426 -14.41 -13.03 8.89
C VAL A 426 -14.68 -14.24 9.77
N MET A 427 -14.76 -15.45 9.21
CA MET A 427 -15.02 -16.67 9.97
C MET A 427 -13.92 -16.98 10.99
N LEU A 428 -12.66 -16.77 10.63
CA LEU A 428 -11.51 -16.97 11.53
C LEU A 428 -11.37 -15.86 12.58
N SER A 429 -12.09 -14.74 12.46
CA SER A 429 -11.91 -13.59 13.35
C SER A 429 -12.42 -13.90 14.77
N GLU A 430 -11.52 -13.98 15.75
CA GLU A 430 -11.84 -14.30 17.16
C GLU A 430 -12.60 -13.17 17.87
N ASN A 431 -12.53 -11.96 17.33
CA ASN A 431 -13.17 -10.81 17.95
C ASN A 431 -14.66 -10.68 17.61
N PHE A 432 -15.20 -11.44 16.67
CA PHE A 432 -16.63 -11.49 16.33
C PHE A 432 -17.32 -12.70 16.92
N ASP A 433 -18.57 -12.55 17.35
CA ASP A 433 -19.40 -13.71 17.67
C ASP A 433 -19.91 -14.41 16.40
N HIS A 434 -20.47 -15.62 16.55
CA HIS A 434 -20.94 -16.42 15.42
C HIS A 434 -22.04 -15.69 14.62
N LYS A 435 -22.97 -15.02 15.30
CA LYS A 435 -24.11 -14.33 14.68
C LYS A 435 -23.63 -13.13 13.85
N GLU A 436 -22.66 -12.38 14.35
CA GLU A 436 -21.99 -11.29 13.64
C GLU A 436 -21.29 -11.78 12.38
N LYS A 437 -20.54 -12.89 12.46
CA LYS A 437 -19.84 -13.50 11.32
C LYS A 437 -20.83 -13.88 10.22
N VAL A 438 -21.86 -14.66 10.58
CA VAL A 438 -22.92 -15.14 9.69
C VAL A 438 -23.66 -13.97 9.08
N SER A 439 -24.11 -12.99 9.88
CA SER A 439 -24.84 -11.84 9.39
C SER A 439 -24.00 -11.00 8.42
N TYR A 440 -22.71 -10.83 8.69
CA TYR A 440 -21.85 -10.00 7.85
C TYR A 440 -21.55 -10.68 6.50
N ILE A 441 -21.34 -12.00 6.50
CA ILE A 441 -21.20 -12.80 5.28
C ILE A 441 -22.52 -12.81 4.49
N ARG A 442 -23.66 -12.99 5.17
CA ARG A 442 -25.00 -12.96 4.58
C ARG A 442 -25.23 -11.64 3.82
N ASN A 443 -24.95 -10.51 4.46
CA ASN A 443 -25.09 -9.20 3.84
C ASN A 443 -24.18 -9.03 2.62
N SER A 444 -22.95 -9.57 2.68
CA SER A 444 -22.04 -9.57 1.53
C SER A 444 -22.55 -10.38 0.35
N ARG A 445 -23.22 -11.52 0.61
CA ARG A 445 -23.81 -12.37 -0.44
C ARG A 445 -25.07 -11.75 -1.05
N GLN A 446 -25.89 -11.10 -0.24
CA GLN A 446 -27.06 -10.36 -0.71
C GLN A 446 -26.70 -9.25 -1.70
N ASP A 447 -25.56 -8.57 -1.51
CA ASP A 447 -25.07 -7.60 -2.50
C ASP A 447 -24.76 -8.25 -3.86
N CYS A 448 -24.45 -9.53 -3.90
CA CYS A 448 -24.26 -10.28 -5.14
C CYS A 448 -25.58 -10.84 -5.72
N GLY A 449 -26.73 -10.51 -5.12
CA GLY A 449 -28.04 -11.02 -5.53
C GLY A 449 -28.27 -12.48 -5.15
N ILE A 450 -27.54 -13.01 -4.16
CA ILE A 450 -27.75 -14.36 -3.64
C ILE A 450 -28.82 -14.30 -2.56
N ASP A 451 -29.96 -14.97 -2.82
CA ASP A 451 -31.01 -15.11 -1.82
C ASP A 451 -30.65 -16.21 -0.81
N VAL A 452 -30.18 -15.75 0.34
CA VAL A 452 -29.76 -16.54 1.49
C VAL A 452 -30.92 -16.88 2.44
N SER A 453 -32.12 -16.36 2.19
CA SER A 453 -33.31 -16.68 3.01
C SER A 453 -33.91 -18.04 2.66
N THR A 454 -33.65 -18.55 1.45
CA THR A 454 -34.15 -19.84 0.96
C THR A 454 -33.52 -21.05 1.63
N HIS A 455 -32.40 -20.88 2.33
CA HIS A 455 -31.67 -21.95 3.01
C HIS A 455 -32.08 -22.15 4.48
N GLY A 456 -33.21 -21.57 4.91
CA GLY A 456 -33.65 -21.63 6.29
C GLY A 456 -32.80 -20.76 7.22
N ASN A 457 -33.23 -20.63 8.47
CA ASN A 457 -32.47 -19.90 9.50
C ASN A 457 -31.21 -20.65 9.96
N ASP A 458 -30.88 -21.78 9.35
CA ASP A 458 -29.70 -22.55 9.72
C ASP A 458 -28.43 -21.93 9.12
N ASP A 459 -27.33 -22.03 9.87
CA ASP A 459 -26.03 -21.54 9.41
C ASP A 459 -25.40 -22.45 8.33
N SER A 460 -26.06 -23.57 7.99
CA SER A 460 -25.54 -24.57 7.05
C SER A 460 -25.49 -24.03 5.63
N GLY A 461 -26.46 -23.19 5.24
CA GLY A 461 -26.47 -22.51 3.94
C GLY A 461 -25.29 -21.56 3.73
N ILE A 462 -24.71 -21.01 4.81
CA ILE A 462 -23.51 -20.18 4.70
C ILE A 462 -22.28 -21.04 4.42
N LEU A 463 -22.14 -22.15 5.12
CA LEU A 463 -20.96 -23.01 5.11
C LEU A 463 -20.86 -23.89 3.85
N THR A 464 -21.99 -24.24 3.23
CA THR A 464 -22.03 -25.14 2.06
C THR A 464 -22.02 -24.40 0.71
N PHE A 465 -22.15 -23.07 0.72
CA PHE A 465 -22.23 -22.28 -0.51
C PHE A 465 -20.94 -22.37 -1.35
N SER A 466 -21.11 -22.58 -2.66
CA SER A 466 -20.01 -22.63 -3.62
C SER A 466 -20.01 -21.41 -4.54
N TRP A 467 -19.09 -20.48 -4.28
CA TRP A 467 -18.83 -19.33 -5.16
C TRP A 467 -18.49 -19.74 -6.59
N LYS A 468 -17.81 -20.87 -6.77
CA LYS A 468 -17.50 -21.43 -8.09
C LYS A 468 -18.78 -21.79 -8.86
N LYS A 469 -19.69 -22.52 -8.22
CA LYS A 469 -20.97 -22.94 -8.82
C LYS A 469 -21.81 -21.71 -9.15
N TRP A 470 -21.98 -20.80 -8.19
CA TRP A 470 -22.71 -19.56 -8.39
C TRP A 470 -22.18 -18.75 -9.57
N HIS A 471 -20.86 -18.59 -9.70
CA HIS A 471 -20.27 -17.87 -10.81
C HIS A 471 -20.49 -18.58 -12.15
N GLN A 472 -20.41 -19.91 -12.21
CA GLN A 472 -20.69 -20.66 -13.44
C GLN A 472 -22.15 -20.52 -13.90
N GLU A 473 -23.08 -20.42 -12.96
CA GLU A 473 -24.52 -20.34 -13.26
C GLU A 473 -25.00 -18.90 -13.51
N THR A 474 -24.36 -17.91 -12.88
CA THR A 474 -24.86 -16.53 -12.83
C THR A 474 -24.05 -15.55 -13.67
N CYS A 475 -22.73 -15.78 -13.82
CA CYS A 475 -21.84 -14.81 -14.43
C CYS A 475 -21.63 -15.06 -15.93
N PRO A 476 -21.50 -14.01 -16.76
CA PRO A 476 -21.26 -14.16 -18.19
C PRO A 476 -19.97 -14.95 -18.49
N PRO A 477 -19.92 -15.73 -19.58
CA PRO A 477 -18.79 -16.61 -19.92
C PRO A 477 -17.50 -15.85 -20.29
N HIS A 478 -17.58 -14.53 -20.50
CA HIS A 478 -16.46 -13.64 -20.86
C HIS A 478 -15.52 -13.33 -19.71
N VAL A 479 -15.82 -13.85 -18.52
CA VAL A 479 -14.84 -13.98 -17.43
C VAL A 479 -14.25 -15.38 -17.57
N PRO A 480 -13.16 -15.58 -18.35
CA PRO A 480 -12.59 -16.91 -18.52
C PRO A 480 -12.06 -17.41 -17.16
N LEU A 481 -12.87 -18.23 -16.49
CA LEU A 481 -12.45 -19.13 -15.42
C LEU A 481 -11.40 -20.14 -15.94
N LYS A 482 -11.38 -20.36 -17.26
CA LYS A 482 -10.56 -21.37 -17.95
C LYS A 482 -9.06 -21.11 -17.81
N ASP A 483 -8.64 -19.86 -17.60
CA ASP A 483 -7.21 -19.53 -17.43
C ASP A 483 -6.66 -19.79 -16.01
N TRP A 484 -7.53 -19.99 -15.02
CA TRP A 484 -7.14 -20.27 -13.64
C TRP A 484 -7.41 -21.73 -13.24
N PHE A 485 -8.56 -22.31 -13.61
CA PHE A 485 -8.84 -23.72 -13.27
C PHE A 485 -7.90 -24.72 -13.96
N ASN A 486 -7.42 -24.42 -15.17
CA ASN A 486 -6.41 -25.23 -15.85
C ASN A 486 -4.97 -25.00 -15.33
N ARG A 487 -4.80 -24.14 -14.32
CA ARG A 487 -3.53 -23.99 -13.57
C ARG A 487 -3.59 -24.61 -12.17
N LEU A 488 -4.76 -25.13 -11.78
CA LEU A 488 -5.04 -25.70 -10.46
C LEU A 488 -5.29 -27.20 -10.47
N PHE A 489 -5.48 -27.78 -11.66
CA PHE A 489 -5.41 -29.21 -11.96
C PHE A 489 -4.28 -29.42 -12.96
#